data_AF-A0A4V5P6X4-F1
#
_entry.id   AF-A0A4V5P6X4-F1
#
_cell.length_a   1.000
_cell.length_b   1.000
_cell.length_c   1.000
_cell.angle_alpha   90.00
_cell.angle_beta   90.00
_cell.angle_gamma   90.00
#
_symmetry.space_group_name_H-M   'P 1'
#
loop_
_entity.id
_entity.type
_entity.pdbx_description
1 polymer ?
#
loop_
_entity_poly.entity_id
_entity_poly.type
_entity_poly.pdbx_seq_one_letter_code
_entity_poly.pdbx_strand_id
1 'polypeptide(L)'
;DTFSITTEKASLDIFLPDGRSIKVEILTSDTAERVLEVVSHKIGLCQELLGYFGLFLIRSYKEGKLSVIKKLADFELPYVSLRSSEVENFKVGLRKWYLDPSLDSRLMDCRAAVDLIYMQAIQDIEKEWAKPTEVQRQKLEALQKEGNQTKQFLELSQEVWHYGYVQLDPCTCDYPEPGCGTVLSVGNNEVSCCITLPDNQTQDVIFQMNRVKCWQVTFLGTLLDTDGPQQTLNRNLELRFQYSEESHWQWFVIYTKQAFLLSSCLKKMISEKMVKLAAENPEMVSALICVHVSLYFRHQLTLNYTDEFPGPASLVLKGRTQLPRIPEQGKSKKHHSQQSQKDYSSFLPRKSKIKTAEVDCGLGTIKEEGL
;
A
#
# COMPACT_ATOMS: atom_id res chain seq x y z
N ASP A 1 20.12 14.68 3.72
CA ASP A 1 20.51 14.17 5.05
C ASP A 1 19.33 13.66 5.87
N THR A 2 18.84 12.47 5.54
CA THR A 2 17.79 11.77 6.32
C THR A 2 18.39 11.03 7.53
N PHE A 3 19.70 10.78 7.53
CA PHE A 3 20.41 9.94 8.51
C PHE A 3 21.02 10.70 9.69
N SER A 4 20.90 12.03 9.75
CA SER A 4 21.50 12.88 10.81
C SER A 4 20.48 13.52 11.75
N ILE A 5 19.25 13.02 11.77
CA ILE A 5 18.19 13.60 12.61
C ILE A 5 18.35 13.08 14.04
N THR A 6 18.65 13.99 14.97
CA THR A 6 18.64 13.71 16.40
C THR A 6 17.25 13.23 16.80
N THR A 7 17.17 12.06 17.43
CA THR A 7 15.91 11.56 17.99
C THR A 7 15.46 12.49 19.11
N GLU A 8 14.34 13.19 18.89
CA GLU A 8 13.77 14.14 19.83
C GLU A 8 12.28 13.87 20.00
N LYS A 9 11.73 14.27 21.16
CA LYS A 9 10.29 14.24 21.36
C LYS A 9 9.66 15.34 20.53
N ALA A 10 8.62 14.98 19.79
CA ALA A 10 7.88 15.90 18.95
C ALA A 10 6.37 15.65 19.07
N SER A 11 5.61 16.64 18.62
CA SER A 11 4.17 16.53 18.49
C SER A 11 3.80 16.46 17.02
N LEU A 12 2.94 15.51 16.66
CA LEU A 12 2.49 15.28 15.29
C LEU A 12 0.95 15.30 15.25
N ASP A 13 0.38 16.10 14.35
CA ASP A 13 -1.05 16.13 14.12
C ASP A 13 -1.43 15.09 13.06
N ILE A 14 -2.30 14.16 13.44
CA ILE A 14 -2.81 13.09 12.59
C ILE A 14 -4.25 13.39 12.23
N PHE A 15 -4.52 13.58 10.94
CA PHE A 15 -5.84 13.94 10.44
C PHE A 15 -6.73 12.70 10.28
N LEU A 16 -7.91 12.75 10.88
CA LEU A 16 -8.96 11.76 10.69
C LEU A 16 -9.67 12.00 9.35
N PRO A 17 -10.47 11.03 8.86
CA PRO A 17 -11.17 11.18 7.59
C PRO A 17 -12.06 12.42 7.51
N ASP A 18 -12.72 12.81 8.60
CA ASP A 18 -13.60 13.99 8.70
C ASP A 18 -12.85 15.34 8.78
N GLY A 19 -11.52 15.33 8.65
CA GLY A 19 -10.67 16.53 8.66
C GLY A 19 -10.30 17.03 10.06
N ARG A 20 -10.85 16.47 11.14
CA ARG A 20 -10.36 16.76 12.49
C ARG A 20 -8.97 16.17 12.68
N SER A 21 -8.16 16.77 13.53
CA SER A 21 -6.82 16.28 13.84
C SER A 21 -6.70 15.79 15.28
N ILE A 22 -5.90 14.74 15.46
CA ILE A 22 -5.49 14.21 16.74
C ILE A 22 -4.01 14.45 16.89
N LYS A 23 -3.65 15.24 17.89
CA LYS A 23 -2.27 15.48 18.26
C LYS A 23 -1.70 14.29 19.02
N VAL A 24 -0.61 13.69 18.56
CA VAL A 24 0.10 12.60 19.26
C VAL A 24 1.52 13.03 19.62
N GLU A 25 2.03 12.51 20.73
CA GLU A 25 3.43 12.64 21.12
C GLU A 25 4.20 11.46 20.52
N ILE A 26 5.27 11.78 19.79
CA ILE A 26 6.10 10.80 19.08
C ILE A 26 7.57 11.15 19.25
N LEU A 27 8.45 10.24 18.85
CA LEU A 27 9.84 10.54 18.55
C LEU A 27 9.99 10.92 17.07
N THR A 28 10.91 11.81 16.75
CA THR A 28 11.23 12.17 15.35
C THR A 28 11.66 10.96 14.50
N SER A 29 12.16 9.90 15.15
CA SER A 29 12.55 8.62 14.56
C SER A 29 11.47 7.53 14.62
N ASP A 30 10.24 7.83 15.09
CA ASP A 30 9.15 6.85 15.08
C ASP A 30 8.73 6.53 13.64
N THR A 31 8.58 5.24 13.35
CA THR A 31 8.12 4.74 12.05
C THR A 31 6.62 4.91 11.86
N ALA A 32 6.12 4.81 10.62
CA ALA A 32 4.70 4.92 10.33
C ALA A 32 3.88 3.83 11.04
N GLU A 33 4.42 2.61 11.16
CA GLU A 33 3.84 1.55 11.97
C GLU A 33 3.69 1.98 13.44
N ARG A 34 4.77 2.51 14.03
CA ARG A 34 4.76 2.95 15.43
C ARG A 34 3.78 4.10 15.67
N VAL A 35 3.75 5.09 14.78
CA VAL A 35 2.81 6.22 14.88
C VAL A 35 1.36 5.72 14.74
N LEU A 36 1.10 4.76 13.85
CA LEU A 36 -0.22 4.16 13.69
C LEU A 36 -0.68 3.48 15.00
N GLU A 37 0.17 2.69 15.64
CA GLU A 37 -0.13 2.07 16.95
C GLU A 37 -0.50 3.13 18.01
N VAL A 38 0.29 4.21 18.12
CA VAL A 38 0.05 5.29 19.10
C VAL A 38 -1.30 5.97 18.84
N VAL A 39 -1.61 6.29 17.58
CA VAL A 39 -2.89 6.90 17.21
C VAL A 39 -4.05 5.96 17.48
N SER A 40 -3.92 4.69 17.11
CA SER A 40 -4.94 3.66 17.28
C SER A 40 -5.29 3.43 18.76
N HIS A 41 -4.27 3.37 19.63
CA HIS A 41 -4.50 3.31 21.08
C HIS A 41 -5.27 4.56 21.57
N LYS A 42 -4.91 5.75 21.07
CA LYS A 42 -5.54 7.01 21.47
C LYS A 42 -7.01 7.12 21.07
N ILE A 43 -7.41 6.52 19.94
CA ILE A 43 -8.80 6.52 19.46
C ILE A 43 -9.61 5.28 19.87
N GLY A 44 -8.99 4.34 20.60
CA GLY A 44 -9.66 3.10 21.01
C GLY A 44 -9.89 2.11 19.86
N LEU A 45 -9.05 2.14 18.83
CA LEU A 45 -9.07 1.14 17.76
C LEU A 45 -8.42 -0.16 18.25
N CYS A 46 -9.10 -1.29 18.05
CA CYS A 46 -8.58 -2.60 18.43
C CYS A 46 -7.28 -2.93 17.68
N GLN A 47 -6.29 -3.49 18.39
CA GLN A 47 -4.98 -3.85 17.83
C GLN A 47 -5.08 -4.80 16.62
N GLU A 48 -6.04 -5.73 16.67
CA GLU A 48 -6.31 -6.71 15.60
C GLU A 48 -6.77 -6.04 14.29
N LEU A 49 -7.31 -4.83 14.38
CA LEU A 49 -7.83 -4.09 13.24
C LEU A 49 -6.82 -3.11 12.63
N LEU A 50 -5.61 -2.99 13.19
CA LEU A 50 -4.57 -2.08 12.70
C LEU A 50 -4.29 -2.28 11.20
N GLY A 51 -4.25 -3.53 10.74
CA GLY A 51 -3.96 -3.87 9.34
C GLY A 51 -5.02 -3.40 8.33
N TYR A 52 -6.18 -2.92 8.79
CA TYR A 52 -7.24 -2.35 7.96
C TYR A 52 -7.13 -0.83 7.79
N PHE A 53 -6.17 -0.20 8.45
CA PHE A 53 -5.92 1.23 8.37
C PHE A 53 -4.47 1.51 7.99
N GLY A 54 -4.21 2.74 7.54
CA GLY A 54 -2.86 3.17 7.19
C GLY A 54 -2.71 4.68 7.37
N LEU A 55 -1.45 5.11 7.46
CA LEU A 55 -1.08 6.51 7.42
C LEU A 55 -0.78 6.92 5.98
N PHE A 56 -1.27 8.09 5.59
CA PHE A 56 -1.15 8.64 4.25
C PHE A 56 -0.56 10.04 4.30
N LEU A 57 0.27 10.35 3.32
CA LEU A 57 0.69 11.72 3.06
C LEU A 57 -0.39 12.39 2.21
N ILE A 58 -1.03 13.43 2.74
CA ILE A 58 -2.14 14.15 2.13
C ILE A 58 -1.72 15.59 1.87
N ARG A 59 -1.88 16.07 0.64
CA ARG A 59 -1.67 17.46 0.27
C ARG A 59 -2.98 18.24 0.41
N SER A 60 -2.91 19.39 1.08
CA SER A 60 -4.03 20.33 1.23
C SER A 60 -3.85 21.50 0.27
N TYR A 61 -4.85 21.77 -0.58
CA TYR A 61 -4.87 22.95 -1.45
C TYR A 61 -5.68 24.10 -0.81
N LYS A 62 -5.51 25.33 -1.31
CA LYS A 62 -6.13 26.56 -0.76
C LYS A 62 -7.66 26.52 -0.79
N GLU A 63 -8.25 25.72 -1.69
CA GLU A 63 -9.70 25.56 -1.87
C GLU A 63 -10.31 24.47 -0.97
N GLY A 64 -9.57 23.96 0.01
CA GLY A 64 -10.02 22.85 0.86
C GLY A 64 -9.96 21.48 0.18
N LYS A 65 -9.60 21.42 -1.12
CA LYS A 65 -9.33 20.16 -1.82
C LYS A 65 -8.17 19.41 -1.15
N LEU A 66 -8.39 18.14 -0.83
CA LEU A 66 -7.39 17.23 -0.29
C LEU A 66 -7.00 16.21 -1.37
N SER A 67 -5.70 15.98 -1.53
CA SER A 67 -5.17 14.94 -2.43
C SER A 67 -4.30 13.97 -1.67
N VAL A 68 -4.61 12.68 -1.77
CA VAL A 68 -3.81 11.61 -1.15
C VAL A 68 -2.60 11.36 -2.04
N ILE A 69 -1.39 11.68 -1.60
CA ILE A 69 -0.20 11.55 -2.45
C ILE A 69 0.40 10.15 -2.41
N LYS A 70 0.46 9.53 -1.23
CA LYS A 70 0.90 8.15 -1.05
C LYS A 70 0.45 7.57 0.28
N LYS A 71 0.37 6.24 0.35
CA LYS A 71 0.40 5.50 1.61
C LYS A 71 1.83 5.49 2.13
N LEU A 72 2.06 5.85 3.39
CA LEU A 72 3.36 5.68 4.02
C LEU A 72 3.64 4.19 4.20
N ALA A 73 4.84 3.76 3.81
CA ALA A 73 5.33 2.43 4.13
C ALA A 73 5.70 2.34 5.61
N ASP A 74 5.63 1.13 6.15
CA ASP A 74 5.68 0.88 7.59
C ASP A 74 6.99 1.38 8.23
N PHE A 75 8.08 1.39 7.46
CA PHE A 75 9.42 1.86 7.85
C PHE A 75 9.65 3.38 7.65
N GLU A 76 8.77 4.08 6.95
CA GLU A 76 8.93 5.52 6.73
C GLU A 76 8.75 6.29 8.04
N LEU A 77 9.44 7.42 8.17
CA LEU A 77 9.35 8.30 9.34
C LEU A 77 8.35 9.43 9.03
N PRO A 78 7.11 9.43 9.58
CA PRO A 78 6.09 10.40 9.20
C PRO A 78 6.50 11.84 9.51
N TYR A 79 7.21 12.05 10.62
CA TYR A 79 7.70 13.36 11.03
C TYR A 79 8.67 13.97 10.03
N VAL A 80 9.65 13.17 9.59
CA VAL A 80 10.67 13.58 8.61
C VAL A 80 10.04 13.81 7.25
N SER A 81 9.11 12.94 6.85
CA SER A 81 8.39 13.02 5.56
C SER A 81 7.59 14.32 5.42
N LEU A 82 7.06 14.85 6.52
CA LEU A 82 6.38 16.15 6.54
C LEU A 82 7.37 17.31 6.42
N ARG A 83 8.44 17.30 7.23
CA ARG A 83 9.42 18.40 7.28
C ARG A 83 10.22 18.58 6.00
N SER A 84 10.53 17.47 5.31
CA SER A 84 11.19 17.54 3.99
C SER A 84 10.32 18.21 2.91
N SER A 85 9.07 18.51 3.24
CA SER A 85 8.04 18.92 2.30
C SER A 85 7.38 20.26 2.68
N GLU A 86 7.98 21.07 3.57
CA GLU A 86 7.43 22.33 4.12
C GLU A 86 6.97 23.37 3.07
N VAL A 87 7.44 23.26 1.82
CA VAL A 87 7.01 24.10 0.69
C VAL A 87 5.61 23.74 0.19
N GLU A 88 5.16 22.51 0.44
CA GLU A 88 3.86 21.99 0.03
C GLU A 88 3.04 21.67 1.30
N ASN A 89 1.80 22.14 1.40
CA ASN A 89 0.95 21.99 2.59
C ASN A 89 0.53 20.53 2.85
N PHE A 90 1.49 19.71 3.28
CA PHE A 90 1.33 18.30 3.56
C PHE A 90 0.87 18.03 4.98
N LYS A 91 0.11 16.95 5.12
CA LYS A 91 -0.49 16.45 6.35
C LYS A 91 -0.35 14.93 6.39
N VAL A 92 -0.27 14.36 7.58
CA VAL A 92 -0.39 12.90 7.76
C VAL A 92 -1.83 12.59 8.14
N GLY A 93 -2.50 11.75 7.36
CA GLY A 93 -3.88 11.34 7.60
C GLY A 93 -4.01 9.85 7.88
N LEU A 94 -4.90 9.48 8.80
CA LEU A 94 -5.37 8.12 9.03
C LEU A 94 -6.52 7.83 8.06
N ARG A 95 -6.41 6.76 7.27
CA ARG A 95 -7.50 6.30 6.38
C ARG A 95 -7.63 4.78 6.41
N LYS A 96 -8.81 4.31 6.03
CA LYS A 96 -9.06 2.91 5.66
C LYS A 96 -8.04 2.48 4.60
N TRP A 97 -7.43 1.32 4.80
CA TRP A 97 -6.46 0.73 3.88
C TRP A 97 -6.84 -0.71 3.51
N TYR A 98 -7.97 -0.83 2.81
CA TYR A 98 -8.34 -1.98 2.03
C TYR A 98 -9.28 -1.55 0.89
N LEU A 99 -9.23 -2.29 -0.21
CA LEU A 99 -9.89 -1.90 -1.47
C LEU A 99 -11.09 -2.78 -1.80
N ASP A 100 -11.28 -3.86 -1.06
CA ASP A 100 -12.43 -4.75 -1.14
C ASP A 100 -13.49 -4.37 -0.09
N PRO A 101 -14.66 -3.87 -0.51
CA PRO A 101 -15.74 -3.47 0.41
C PRO A 101 -16.24 -4.59 1.34
N SER A 102 -16.12 -5.86 0.94
CA SER A 102 -16.59 -6.98 1.78
C SER A 102 -15.86 -7.09 3.13
N LEU A 103 -14.67 -6.48 3.23
CA LEU A 103 -13.88 -6.43 4.46
C LEU A 103 -14.46 -5.49 5.53
N ASP A 104 -15.41 -4.61 5.19
CA ASP A 104 -16.10 -3.77 6.17
C ASP A 104 -16.76 -4.62 7.27
N SER A 105 -17.28 -5.80 6.92
CA SER A 105 -17.91 -6.75 7.85
C SER A 105 -17.00 -7.13 9.03
N ARG A 106 -15.68 -7.10 8.83
CA ARG A 106 -14.67 -7.40 9.88
C ARG A 106 -14.52 -6.29 10.91
N LEU A 107 -15.04 -5.09 10.63
CA LEU A 107 -14.88 -3.90 11.47
C LEU A 107 -16.12 -3.62 12.32
N MET A 108 -17.24 -4.29 12.06
CA MET A 108 -18.57 -3.95 12.61
C MET A 108 -18.72 -4.10 14.12
N ASP A 109 -17.80 -4.84 14.75
CA ASP A 109 -17.76 -5.07 16.20
C ASP A 109 -16.90 -4.05 16.96
N CYS A 110 -16.13 -3.21 16.25
CA CYS A 110 -15.31 -2.17 16.85
C CYS A 110 -15.90 -0.78 16.54
N ARG A 111 -16.43 -0.10 17.57
CA ARG A 111 -17.04 1.22 17.40
C ARG A 111 -16.08 2.23 16.75
N ALA A 112 -14.83 2.30 17.20
CA ALA A 112 -13.84 3.21 16.63
C ALA A 112 -13.58 2.91 15.14
N ALA A 113 -13.53 1.65 14.74
CA ALA A 113 -13.35 1.26 13.35
C ALA A 113 -14.57 1.65 12.49
N VAL A 114 -15.79 1.37 12.97
CA VAL A 114 -17.05 1.76 12.33
C VAL A 114 -17.12 3.27 12.14
N ASP A 115 -16.78 4.04 13.18
CA ASP A 115 -16.78 5.50 13.12
C ASP A 115 -15.77 6.00 12.05
N LEU A 116 -14.58 5.42 11.98
CA LEU A 116 -13.56 5.79 10.97
C LEU A 116 -14.02 5.54 9.54
N ILE A 117 -14.56 4.36 9.24
CA ILE A 117 -15.00 4.03 7.88
C ILE A 117 -16.28 4.78 7.50
N TYR A 118 -17.13 5.10 8.46
CA TYR A 118 -18.30 5.96 8.26
C TYR A 118 -17.91 7.39 7.91
N MET A 119 -17.02 8.00 8.71
CA MET A 119 -16.48 9.33 8.43
C MET A 119 -15.82 9.39 7.05
N GLN A 120 -15.08 8.33 6.68
CA GLN A 120 -14.49 8.25 5.35
C GLN A 120 -15.53 8.09 4.23
N ALA A 121 -16.56 7.26 4.42
CA ALA A 121 -17.62 7.06 3.44
C ALA A 121 -18.36 8.37 3.11
N ILE A 122 -18.69 9.17 4.14
CA ILE A 122 -19.29 10.49 3.95
C ILE A 122 -18.40 11.37 3.07
N GLN A 123 -17.12 11.45 3.42
CA GLN A 123 -16.15 12.30 2.72
C GLN A 123 -15.91 11.86 1.28
N ASP A 124 -15.88 10.54 1.03
CA ASP A 124 -15.69 10.00 -0.30
C ASP A 124 -16.96 10.21 -1.17
N ILE A 125 -18.17 10.27 -0.58
CA ILE A 125 -19.41 10.66 -1.28
C ILE A 125 -19.46 12.17 -1.56
N GLU A 126 -19.11 13.00 -0.57
CA GLU A 126 -19.06 14.47 -0.72
C GLU A 126 -18.06 14.92 -1.80
N LYS A 127 -16.96 14.17 -1.95
CA LYS A 127 -15.93 14.40 -2.98
C LYS A 127 -16.23 13.73 -4.32
N GLU A 128 -17.38 13.07 -4.45
CA GLU A 128 -17.78 12.31 -5.64
C GLU A 128 -16.82 11.18 -6.04
N TRP A 129 -16.03 10.66 -5.09
CA TRP A 129 -15.25 9.44 -5.29
C TRP A 129 -16.19 8.23 -5.34
N ALA A 130 -17.13 8.19 -4.41
CA ALA A 130 -18.29 7.29 -4.43
C ALA A 130 -19.49 8.05 -5.00
N LYS A 131 -20.16 7.45 -5.99
CA LYS A 131 -21.17 8.12 -6.83
C LYS A 131 -22.55 7.47 -6.63
N PRO A 132 -23.30 7.86 -5.59
CA PRO A 132 -24.63 7.31 -5.36
C PRO A 132 -25.61 7.82 -6.42
N THR A 133 -26.58 6.98 -6.79
CA THR A 133 -27.77 7.42 -7.50
C THR A 133 -28.56 8.42 -6.67
N GLU A 134 -29.43 9.22 -7.30
CA GLU A 134 -30.26 10.21 -6.58
C GLU A 134 -31.10 9.56 -5.47
N VAL A 135 -31.66 8.36 -5.72
CA VAL A 135 -32.41 7.60 -4.72
C VAL A 135 -31.52 7.13 -3.56
N GLN A 136 -30.31 6.65 -3.85
CA GLN A 136 -29.36 6.26 -2.81
C GLN A 136 -28.93 7.48 -1.98
N ARG A 137 -28.67 8.62 -2.62
CA ARG A 137 -28.29 9.88 -1.96
C ARG A 137 -29.35 10.31 -0.95
N GLN A 138 -30.62 10.35 -1.36
CA GLN A 138 -31.72 10.72 -0.46
C GLN A 138 -31.83 9.78 0.76
N LYS A 139 -31.66 8.47 0.55
CA LYS A 139 -31.65 7.48 1.64
C LYS A 139 -30.46 7.68 2.58
N LEU A 140 -29.25 7.87 2.03
CA LEU A 140 -28.04 8.13 2.80
C LEU A 140 -28.17 9.41 3.65
N GLU A 141 -28.74 10.48 3.09
CA GLU A 141 -29.02 11.72 3.82
C GLU A 141 -30.06 11.55 4.93
N ALA A 142 -31.08 10.72 4.72
CA ALA A 142 -32.05 10.39 5.76
C ALA A 142 -31.39 9.64 6.93
N LEU A 143 -30.58 8.62 6.63
CA LEU A 143 -29.83 7.85 7.63
C LEU A 143 -28.84 8.72 8.44
N GLN A 144 -28.24 9.73 7.80
CA GLN A 144 -27.38 10.70 8.49
C GLN A 144 -28.16 11.58 9.48
N LYS A 145 -29.39 12.00 9.13
CA LYS A 145 -30.23 12.89 9.95
C LYS A 145 -30.82 12.19 11.17
N GLU A 146 -31.19 10.92 11.05
CA GLU A 146 -31.84 10.16 12.13
C GLU A 146 -30.88 9.85 13.30
N GLY A 147 -29.57 9.83 13.05
CA GLY A 147 -28.55 9.54 14.05
C GLY A 147 -28.55 8.08 14.52
N ASN A 148 -27.39 7.54 14.89
CA ASN A 148 -27.21 6.15 15.34
C ASN A 148 -27.45 5.03 14.30
N GLN A 149 -27.63 5.36 13.02
CA GLN A 149 -27.78 4.39 11.93
C GLN A 149 -26.49 4.17 11.10
N THR A 150 -25.33 4.38 11.73
CA THR A 150 -24.00 4.26 11.10
C THR A 150 -23.80 2.95 10.35
N LYS A 151 -24.29 1.84 10.90
CA LYS A 151 -24.21 0.51 10.27
C LYS A 151 -25.06 0.42 9.00
N GLN A 152 -26.33 0.85 9.07
CA GLN A 152 -27.23 0.87 7.91
C GLN A 152 -26.72 1.83 6.82
N PHE A 153 -26.12 2.96 7.21
CA PHE A 153 -25.47 3.87 6.26
C PHE A 153 -24.33 3.17 5.51
N LEU A 154 -23.48 2.42 6.23
CA LEU A 154 -22.37 1.69 5.63
C LEU A 154 -22.85 0.53 4.76
N GLU A 155 -23.88 -0.21 5.19
CA GLU A 155 -24.53 -1.26 4.38
C GLU A 155 -25.06 -0.69 3.06
N LEU A 156 -25.80 0.42 3.09
CA LEU A 156 -26.26 1.08 1.87
C LEU A 156 -25.09 1.63 1.04
N SER A 157 -24.03 2.11 1.69
CA SER A 157 -22.85 2.64 1.00
C SER A 157 -22.14 1.56 0.18
N GLN A 158 -22.18 0.28 0.57
CA GLN A 158 -21.58 -0.81 -0.22
C GLN A 158 -22.23 -1.01 -1.59
N GLU A 159 -23.48 -0.57 -1.76
CA GLU A 159 -24.19 -0.61 -3.05
C GLU A 159 -23.90 0.61 -3.92
N VAL A 160 -23.16 1.60 -3.40
CA VAL A 160 -22.83 2.83 -4.13
C VAL A 160 -21.68 2.57 -5.10
N TRP A 161 -21.83 3.07 -6.33
CA TRP A 161 -20.79 2.95 -7.34
C TRP A 161 -19.48 3.58 -6.85
N HIS A 162 -18.38 2.84 -6.98
CA HIS A 162 -17.03 3.21 -6.54
C HIS A 162 -16.87 3.36 -5.01
N TYR A 163 -17.79 2.81 -4.20
CA TYR A 163 -17.56 2.72 -2.76
C TYR A 163 -16.29 1.94 -2.43
N GLY A 164 -15.44 2.52 -1.57
CA GLY A 164 -14.15 1.93 -1.18
C GLY A 164 -13.03 2.10 -2.22
N TYR A 165 -13.26 2.81 -3.32
CA TYR A 165 -12.23 3.09 -4.31
C TYR A 165 -11.37 4.27 -3.87
N VAL A 166 -10.10 4.25 -4.26
CA VAL A 166 -9.19 5.39 -4.13
C VAL A 166 -9.15 6.12 -5.47
N GLN A 167 -9.57 7.38 -5.49
CA GLN A 167 -9.48 8.23 -6.69
C GLN A 167 -8.19 9.05 -6.68
N LEU A 168 -7.52 9.10 -7.83
CA LEU A 168 -6.35 9.96 -8.06
C LEU A 168 -6.80 11.35 -8.51
N ASP A 169 -5.90 12.33 -8.39
CA ASP A 169 -6.07 13.62 -9.05
C ASP A 169 -6.11 13.44 -10.58
N PRO A 170 -6.83 14.33 -11.30
CA PRO A 170 -6.82 14.34 -12.76
C PRO A 170 -5.39 14.33 -13.31
N CYS A 171 -5.17 13.46 -14.30
CA CYS A 171 -3.86 13.21 -14.88
C CYS A 171 -4.01 12.86 -16.36
N THR A 172 -2.95 12.36 -17.03
CA THR A 172 -3.01 12.01 -18.46
C THR A 172 -2.62 10.56 -18.71
N CYS A 173 -3.07 10.01 -19.82
CA CYS A 173 -2.72 8.66 -20.28
C CYS A 173 -2.38 8.62 -21.77
N ASP A 174 -1.90 7.47 -22.24
CA ASP A 174 -1.60 7.20 -23.64
C ASP A 174 -2.70 6.43 -24.40
N TYR A 175 -3.86 6.26 -23.75
CA TYR A 175 -4.99 5.50 -24.27
C TYR A 175 -6.27 6.37 -24.34
N PRO A 176 -7.11 6.23 -25.39
CA PRO A 176 -6.85 5.49 -26.63
C PRO A 176 -5.77 6.14 -27.53
N GLU A 177 -5.43 7.40 -27.26
CA GLU A 177 -4.34 8.11 -27.91
C GLU A 177 -3.49 8.90 -26.90
N PRO A 178 -2.22 9.23 -27.24
CA PRO A 178 -1.36 10.02 -26.37
C PRO A 178 -1.93 11.39 -25.98
N GLY A 179 -1.95 11.68 -24.69
CA GLY A 179 -2.32 12.99 -24.17
C GLY A 179 -3.78 13.12 -23.74
N CYS A 180 -4.56 12.04 -23.78
CA CYS A 180 -5.90 12.02 -23.20
C CYS A 180 -5.85 12.37 -21.70
N GLY A 181 -6.79 13.19 -21.25
CA GLY A 181 -7.02 13.43 -19.84
C GLY A 181 -7.68 12.21 -19.20
N THR A 182 -7.40 11.92 -17.92
CA THR A 182 -8.06 10.84 -17.22
C THR A 182 -8.18 11.06 -15.72
N VAL A 183 -9.29 10.58 -15.15
CA VAL A 183 -9.49 10.44 -13.70
C VAL A 183 -9.59 8.96 -13.39
N LEU A 184 -8.69 8.47 -12.52
CA LEU A 184 -8.62 7.06 -12.14
C LEU A 184 -9.23 6.82 -10.77
N SER A 185 -10.03 5.76 -10.67
CA SER A 185 -10.54 5.20 -9.43
C SER A 185 -10.12 3.74 -9.34
N VAL A 186 -9.47 3.37 -8.23
CA VAL A 186 -8.90 2.02 -8.04
C VAL A 186 -9.55 1.36 -6.84
N GLY A 187 -10.14 0.19 -7.03
CA GLY A 187 -10.85 -0.52 -5.98
C GLY A 187 -11.44 -1.83 -6.50
N ASN A 188 -11.88 -2.69 -5.59
CA ASN A 188 -12.67 -3.88 -5.93
C ASN A 188 -12.10 -4.74 -7.09
N ASN A 189 -10.78 -4.96 -7.09
CA ASN A 189 -10.07 -5.76 -8.11
C ASN A 189 -10.13 -5.18 -9.54
N GLU A 190 -10.28 -3.86 -9.69
CA GLU A 190 -10.24 -3.16 -10.98
C GLU A 190 -9.64 -1.75 -10.90
N VAL A 191 -9.24 -1.23 -12.05
CA VAL A 191 -8.86 0.18 -12.26
C VAL A 191 -9.88 0.76 -13.23
N SER A 192 -10.70 1.68 -12.75
CA SER A 192 -11.70 2.41 -13.53
C SER A 192 -11.12 3.76 -13.97
N CYS A 193 -11.11 4.02 -15.27
CA CYS A 193 -10.58 5.23 -15.88
C CYS A 193 -11.70 5.96 -16.62
N CYS A 194 -12.03 7.17 -16.17
CA CYS A 194 -12.83 8.09 -16.96
C CYS A 194 -11.86 8.89 -17.84
N ILE A 195 -11.87 8.64 -19.14
CA ILE A 195 -10.94 9.21 -20.13
C ILE A 195 -11.64 10.35 -20.84
N THR A 196 -10.97 11.49 -20.96
CA THR A 196 -11.39 12.66 -21.73
C THR A 196 -10.50 12.79 -22.96
N LEU A 197 -11.09 12.61 -24.12
CA LEU A 197 -10.43 12.76 -25.42
C LEU A 197 -10.16 14.25 -25.73
N PRO A 198 -9.25 14.57 -26.66
CA PRO A 198 -8.96 15.96 -27.04
C PRO A 198 -10.15 16.73 -27.61
N ASP A 199 -11.17 16.03 -28.10
CA ASP A 199 -12.44 16.60 -28.58
C ASP A 199 -13.49 16.82 -27.46
N ASN A 200 -13.08 16.67 -26.19
CA ASN A 200 -13.89 16.73 -24.97
C ASN A 200 -14.95 15.63 -24.83
N GLN A 201 -14.92 14.58 -25.64
CA GLN A 201 -15.75 13.40 -25.38
C GLN A 201 -15.18 12.60 -24.20
N THR A 202 -16.07 11.99 -23.43
CA THR A 202 -15.70 11.16 -22.28
C THR A 202 -16.04 9.69 -22.52
N GLN A 203 -15.14 8.82 -22.11
CA GLN A 203 -15.22 7.37 -22.25
C GLN A 203 -14.79 6.73 -20.94
N ASP A 204 -15.60 5.81 -20.41
CA ASP A 204 -15.22 4.99 -19.26
C ASP A 204 -14.57 3.69 -19.70
N VAL A 205 -13.40 3.37 -19.13
CA VAL A 205 -12.63 2.16 -19.39
C VAL A 205 -12.31 1.45 -18.08
N ILE A 206 -12.56 0.15 -18.02
CA ILE A 206 -12.33 -0.64 -16.81
C ILE A 206 -11.28 -1.71 -17.11
N PHE A 207 -10.15 -1.62 -16.40
CA PHE A 207 -9.09 -2.61 -16.43
C PHE A 207 -9.25 -3.59 -15.27
N GLN A 208 -9.61 -4.83 -15.58
CA GLN A 208 -9.76 -5.88 -14.57
C GLN A 208 -8.39 -6.36 -14.08
N MET A 209 -8.18 -6.38 -12.76
CA MET A 209 -6.84 -6.66 -12.19
C MET A 209 -6.35 -8.09 -12.51
N ASN A 210 -7.25 -9.03 -12.80
CA ASN A 210 -6.88 -10.39 -13.22
C ASN A 210 -6.22 -10.46 -14.62
N ARG A 211 -6.34 -9.40 -15.43
CA ARG A 211 -5.72 -9.28 -16.76
C ARG A 211 -4.47 -8.42 -16.75
N VAL A 212 -4.10 -7.85 -15.61
CA VAL A 212 -2.84 -7.10 -15.42
C VAL A 212 -1.72 -8.09 -15.11
N LYS A 213 -0.67 -8.11 -15.94
CA LYS A 213 0.48 -9.01 -15.78
C LYS A 213 1.57 -8.43 -14.89
N CYS A 214 1.93 -7.18 -15.10
CA CYS A 214 2.91 -6.47 -14.30
C CYS A 214 2.75 -4.96 -14.47
N TRP A 215 3.38 -4.19 -13.58
CA TRP A 215 3.48 -2.74 -13.70
C TRP A 215 4.86 -2.24 -13.26
N GLN A 216 5.17 -1.03 -13.66
CA GLN A 216 6.40 -0.34 -13.31
C GLN A 216 6.12 1.15 -13.11
N VAL A 217 6.71 1.72 -12.06
CA VAL A 217 6.77 3.16 -11.85
C VAL A 217 8.13 3.66 -12.36
N THR A 218 8.11 4.72 -13.16
CA THR A 218 9.32 5.37 -13.70
C THR A 218 9.33 6.84 -13.31
N PHE A 219 10.51 7.38 -13.01
CA PHE A 219 10.72 8.82 -12.88
C PHE A 219 11.09 9.39 -14.24
N LEU A 220 10.25 10.28 -14.76
CA LEU A 220 10.51 11.05 -15.97
C LEU A 220 11.34 12.28 -15.58
N GLY A 221 12.61 12.05 -15.24
CA GLY A 221 13.57 13.13 -15.00
C GLY A 221 13.81 13.89 -16.29
N THR A 222 13.84 15.22 -16.21
CA THR A 222 14.16 16.12 -17.31
C THR A 222 15.51 15.73 -17.94
N LEU A 223 15.46 15.07 -19.10
CA LEU A 223 16.54 15.09 -20.11
C LEU A 223 16.60 16.45 -20.84
N LEU A 224 15.79 17.42 -20.44
CA LEU A 224 15.67 18.75 -21.01
C LEU A 224 15.69 19.77 -19.87
N ASP A 225 16.88 20.27 -19.54
CA ASP A 225 17.17 21.66 -19.13
C ASP A 225 18.61 21.72 -18.57
N THR A 226 19.57 21.75 -19.49
CA THR A 226 20.81 22.50 -19.27
C THR A 226 20.47 23.99 -19.32
N ASP A 227 20.77 24.70 -18.23
CA ASP A 227 20.73 26.17 -18.06
C ASP A 227 19.44 26.81 -17.51
N GLY A 228 19.19 26.63 -16.21
CA GLY A 228 18.28 27.48 -15.42
C GLY A 228 18.35 27.22 -13.91
N PRO A 229 18.16 28.23 -13.04
CA PRO A 229 18.20 28.04 -11.58
C PRO A 229 17.05 27.14 -11.15
N GLN A 230 17.40 26.03 -10.49
CA GLN A 230 16.54 24.96 -9.97
C GLN A 230 15.17 25.43 -9.47
N GLN A 231 14.19 25.50 -10.38
CA GLN A 231 12.79 25.60 -10.02
C GLN A 231 12.23 24.18 -9.91
N THR A 232 12.22 23.69 -8.67
CA THR A 232 11.32 22.65 -8.14
C THR A 232 11.12 21.40 -9.00
N LEU A 233 11.68 20.28 -8.56
CA LEU A 233 11.33 18.90 -8.94
C LEU A 233 9.82 18.71 -9.19
N ASN A 234 9.33 19.06 -10.37
CA ASN A 234 8.02 18.65 -10.85
C ASN A 234 8.23 17.18 -11.22
N ARG A 235 8.04 16.31 -10.22
CA ARG A 235 8.27 14.87 -10.32
C ARG A 235 7.28 14.30 -11.33
N ASN A 236 7.63 14.37 -12.61
CA ASN A 236 6.90 13.71 -13.67
C ASN A 236 7.10 12.21 -13.43
N LEU A 237 6.07 11.58 -12.90
CA LEU A 237 6.05 10.15 -12.63
C LEU A 237 5.10 9.52 -13.64
N GLU A 238 5.49 8.35 -14.13
CA GLU A 238 4.60 7.50 -14.91
C GLU A 238 4.45 6.16 -14.21
N LEU A 239 3.27 5.57 -14.35
CA LEU A 239 3.04 4.17 -14.10
C LEU A 239 2.61 3.52 -15.41
N ARG A 240 3.36 2.52 -15.84
CA ARG A 240 2.99 1.68 -16.97
C ARG A 240 2.58 0.30 -16.49
N PHE A 241 1.51 -0.26 -17.03
CA PHE A 241 1.09 -1.62 -16.73
C PHE A 241 0.79 -2.39 -18.00
N GLN A 242 1.14 -3.68 -17.98
CA GLN A 242 0.89 -4.59 -19.09
C GLN A 242 -0.44 -5.31 -18.89
N TYR A 243 -1.36 -5.13 -19.83
CA TYR A 243 -2.72 -5.66 -19.77
C TYR A 243 -2.98 -6.60 -20.96
N SER A 244 -3.72 -7.68 -20.70
CA SER A 244 -4.11 -8.62 -21.76
C SER A 244 -5.40 -8.16 -22.42
N GLU A 245 -5.35 -7.81 -23.69
CA GLU A 245 -6.50 -7.45 -24.53
C GLU A 245 -6.60 -8.41 -25.72
N GLU A 246 -7.75 -9.10 -25.85
CA GLU A 246 -8.01 -10.03 -26.97
C GLU A 246 -6.85 -11.00 -27.27
N SER A 247 -6.23 -11.56 -26.21
CA SER A 247 -5.08 -12.47 -26.27
C SER A 247 -3.73 -11.84 -26.65
N HIS A 248 -3.66 -10.51 -26.78
CA HIS A 248 -2.42 -9.75 -26.94
C HIS A 248 -2.04 -9.04 -25.65
N TRP A 249 -0.75 -8.76 -25.46
CA TRP A 249 -0.26 -8.01 -24.30
C TRP A 249 0.13 -6.60 -24.73
N GLN A 250 -0.55 -5.60 -24.18
CA GLN A 250 -0.31 -4.19 -24.48
C GLN A 250 0.09 -3.41 -23.22
N TRP A 251 0.92 -2.39 -23.41
CA TRP A 251 1.30 -1.48 -22.35
C TRP A 251 0.38 -0.27 -22.36
N PHE A 252 -0.08 0.11 -21.18
CA PHE A 252 -0.85 1.32 -20.92
C PHE A 252 -0.03 2.18 -19.97
N VAL A 253 0.08 3.47 -20.26
CA VAL A 253 0.88 4.43 -19.50
C VAL A 253 -0.02 5.51 -18.91
N ILE A 254 0.14 5.74 -17.61
CA ILE A 254 -0.54 6.79 -16.86
C ILE A 254 0.53 7.74 -16.33
N TYR A 255 0.46 9.01 -16.72
CA TYR A 255 1.36 10.06 -16.28
C TYR A 255 0.72 10.78 -15.10
N THR A 256 1.16 10.47 -13.88
CA THR A 256 0.57 10.99 -12.64
C THR A 256 1.59 11.16 -11.53
N LYS A 257 1.47 12.26 -10.79
CA LYS A 257 2.26 12.52 -9.57
C LYS A 257 2.00 11.48 -8.47
N GLN A 258 0.90 10.73 -8.57
CA GLN A 258 0.46 9.72 -7.60
C GLN A 258 0.82 8.29 -8.06
N ALA A 259 1.82 8.10 -8.92
CA ALA A 259 2.20 6.78 -9.44
C ALA A 259 2.52 5.76 -8.33
N PHE A 260 3.16 6.19 -7.24
CA PHE A 260 3.42 5.33 -6.08
C PHE A 260 2.15 4.94 -5.31
N LEU A 261 1.16 5.84 -5.22
CA LEU A 261 -0.14 5.51 -4.64
C LEU A 261 -0.86 4.47 -5.50
N LEU A 262 -0.91 4.69 -6.82
CA LEU A 262 -1.51 3.74 -7.75
C LEU A 262 -0.83 2.37 -7.64
N SER A 263 0.50 2.32 -7.69
CA SER A 263 1.28 1.09 -7.48
C SER A 263 0.94 0.40 -6.15
N SER A 264 0.79 1.16 -5.07
CA SER A 264 0.40 0.64 -3.76
C SER A 264 -1.01 0.05 -3.77
N CYS A 265 -1.96 0.68 -4.45
CA CYS A 265 -3.32 0.17 -4.62
C CYS A 265 -3.33 -1.15 -5.43
N LEU A 266 -2.60 -1.22 -6.55
CA LEU A 266 -2.47 -2.45 -7.34
C LEU A 266 -1.90 -3.60 -6.49
N LYS A 267 -0.83 -3.33 -5.75
CA LYS A 267 -0.23 -4.30 -4.82
C LYS A 267 -1.23 -4.74 -3.74
N LYS A 268 -2.03 -3.81 -3.22
CA LYS A 268 -3.02 -4.07 -2.17
C LYS A 268 -4.15 -4.97 -2.65
N MET A 269 -4.71 -4.74 -3.84
CA MET A 269 -5.75 -5.61 -4.43
C MET A 269 -5.23 -7.05 -4.61
N ILE A 270 -3.99 -7.21 -5.09
CA ILE A 270 -3.37 -8.55 -5.19
C ILE A 270 -3.23 -9.18 -3.81
N SER A 271 -2.70 -8.45 -2.82
CA SER A 271 -2.51 -8.97 -1.47
C SER A 271 -3.82 -9.44 -0.84
N GLU A 272 -4.91 -8.68 -1.00
CA GLU A 272 -6.23 -9.03 -0.48
C GLU A 272 -6.79 -10.28 -1.14
N LYS A 273 -6.66 -10.37 -2.48
CA LYS A 273 -7.06 -11.55 -3.24
C LYS A 273 -6.27 -12.79 -2.82
N MET A 274 -4.96 -12.66 -2.57
CA MET A 274 -4.14 -13.77 -2.08
C MET A 274 -4.59 -14.28 -0.72
N VAL A 275 -4.93 -13.37 0.21
CA VAL A 275 -5.43 -13.75 1.53
C VAL A 275 -6.76 -14.50 1.44
N LYS A 276 -7.67 -14.07 0.57
CA LYS A 276 -8.93 -14.79 0.30
C LYS A 276 -8.69 -16.19 -0.24
N LEU A 277 -7.86 -16.31 -1.28
CA LEU A 277 -7.55 -17.59 -1.90
C LEU A 277 -6.85 -18.53 -0.91
N ALA A 278 -5.96 -18.03 -0.06
CA ALA A 278 -5.31 -18.83 0.98
C ALA A 278 -6.29 -19.32 2.05
N ALA A 279 -7.33 -18.54 2.36
CA ALA A 279 -8.39 -18.95 3.28
C ALA A 279 -9.31 -20.02 2.68
N GLU A 280 -9.51 -20.00 1.35
CA GLU A 280 -10.33 -20.96 0.61
C GLU A 280 -9.58 -22.24 0.23
N ASN A 281 -8.28 -22.15 -0.10
CA ASN A 281 -7.43 -23.28 -0.47
C ASN A 281 -5.93 -23.04 -0.14
N PRO A 282 -5.41 -23.61 0.97
CA PRO A 282 -4.02 -23.41 1.41
C PRO A 282 -2.94 -23.98 0.48
N GLU A 283 -3.26 -24.96 -0.38
CA GLU A 283 -2.27 -25.66 -1.22
C GLU A 283 -1.83 -24.85 -2.45
N MET A 284 -2.65 -23.89 -2.89
CA MET A 284 -2.37 -23.01 -4.03
C MET A 284 -1.39 -21.85 -3.73
N VAL A 285 -0.98 -21.69 -2.47
CA VAL A 285 -0.21 -20.53 -1.99
C VAL A 285 1.26 -20.57 -2.45
N SER A 286 1.81 -21.76 -2.74
CA SER A 286 3.24 -21.91 -3.09
C SER A 286 3.63 -21.33 -4.46
N ALA A 287 2.73 -21.30 -5.44
CA ALA A 287 3.05 -20.83 -6.79
C ALA A 287 3.01 -19.30 -6.93
N LEU A 288 2.23 -18.61 -6.09
CA LEU A 288 2.04 -17.14 -6.19
C LEU A 288 2.96 -16.32 -5.25
N ILE A 289 3.53 -16.92 -4.20
CA ILE A 289 4.58 -16.29 -3.37
C ILE A 289 5.77 -15.83 -4.24
N CYS A 290 6.09 -16.56 -5.31
CA CYS A 290 7.19 -16.23 -6.22
C CYS A 290 6.99 -14.89 -6.95
N VAL A 291 5.74 -14.49 -7.22
CA VAL A 291 5.39 -13.19 -7.82
C VAL A 291 5.52 -12.06 -6.80
N HIS A 292 5.12 -12.31 -5.55
CA HIS A 292 5.19 -11.32 -4.46
C HIS A 292 6.64 -10.98 -4.09
N VAL A 293 7.53 -11.98 -4.04
CA VAL A 293 8.97 -11.80 -3.79
C VAL A 293 9.62 -11.01 -4.93
N SER A 294 9.27 -11.30 -6.19
CA SER A 294 9.83 -10.61 -7.36
C SER A 294 9.44 -9.12 -7.43
N LEU A 295 8.20 -8.77 -7.05
CA LEU A 295 7.73 -7.39 -6.97
C LEU A 295 8.36 -6.64 -5.78
N TYR A 296 8.56 -7.31 -4.64
CA TYR A 296 9.21 -6.73 -3.45
C TYR A 296 10.68 -6.40 -3.72
N PHE A 297 11.44 -7.30 -4.38
CA PHE A 297 12.83 -7.05 -4.75
C PHE A 297 12.99 -5.94 -5.78
N ARG A 298 12.10 -5.83 -6.78
CA ARG A 298 12.14 -4.69 -7.73
C ARG A 298 11.84 -3.37 -7.03
N HIS A 299 10.86 -3.31 -6.13
CA HIS A 299 10.53 -2.07 -5.41
C HIS A 299 11.64 -1.62 -4.45
N GLN A 300 12.32 -2.56 -3.78
CA GLN A 300 13.51 -2.27 -2.95
C GLN A 300 14.68 -1.77 -3.80
N LEU A 301 14.93 -2.37 -4.98
CA LEU A 301 15.97 -1.91 -5.91
C LEU A 301 15.70 -0.49 -6.42
N THR A 302 14.45 -0.13 -6.73
CA THR A 302 14.10 1.23 -7.18
C THR A 302 14.27 2.27 -6.06
N LEU A 303 14.00 1.91 -4.79
CA LEU A 303 14.21 2.79 -3.63
C LEU A 303 15.70 2.93 -3.29
N ASN A 304 16.48 1.85 -3.42
CA ASN A 304 17.92 1.90 -3.14
C ASN A 304 18.70 2.64 -4.24
N TYR A 305 18.16 2.78 -5.45
CA TYR A 305 18.79 3.54 -6.53
C TYR A 305 18.54 5.06 -6.43
N THR A 306 17.72 5.53 -5.48
CA THR A 306 17.52 6.97 -5.25
C THR A 306 18.51 7.61 -4.28
N ASP A 307 19.39 6.84 -3.66
CA ASP A 307 20.50 7.32 -2.83
C ASP A 307 21.77 6.56 -3.21
N GLU A 308 22.37 6.87 -4.37
CA GLU A 308 23.82 6.75 -4.65
C GLU A 308 24.11 6.97 -6.15
N PHE A 309 24.85 8.04 -6.47
CA PHE A 309 25.79 8.05 -7.59
C PHE A 309 27.17 8.28 -6.96
N PRO A 310 28.24 7.55 -7.38
CA PRO A 310 28.66 7.58 -8.77
C PRO A 310 29.18 6.25 -9.39
N GLY A 311 29.07 6.18 -10.73
CA GLY A 311 30.10 5.58 -11.60
C GLY A 311 29.98 4.08 -11.95
N PRO A 312 30.34 3.67 -13.19
CA PRO A 312 30.03 2.35 -13.71
C PRO A 312 31.04 1.31 -13.22
N ALA A 313 30.66 0.52 -12.23
CA ALA A 313 31.35 -0.72 -11.91
C ALA A 313 30.37 -1.88 -12.07
N SER A 314 30.64 -2.71 -13.07
CA SER A 314 29.96 -3.99 -13.28
C SER A 314 30.19 -4.86 -12.04
N LEU A 315 29.17 -5.08 -11.22
CA LEU A 315 29.21 -5.98 -10.09
C LEU A 315 28.39 -7.24 -10.41
N VAL A 316 29.11 -8.20 -10.99
CA VAL A 316 28.68 -9.60 -11.08
C VAL A 316 28.69 -10.19 -9.67
N LEU A 317 27.53 -10.36 -9.06
CA LEU A 317 27.38 -11.16 -7.84
C LEU A 317 27.02 -12.61 -8.19
N LYS A 318 28.06 -13.45 -8.29
CA LYS A 318 27.95 -14.92 -8.21
C LYS A 318 27.60 -15.30 -6.76
N GLY A 319 26.32 -15.57 -6.49
CA GLY A 319 25.89 -16.22 -5.25
C GLY A 319 25.88 -17.74 -5.39
N ARG A 320 26.99 -18.40 -5.04
CA ARG A 320 26.99 -19.83 -4.68
C ARG A 320 26.49 -19.94 -3.24
N THR A 321 25.31 -20.52 -3.03
CA THR A 321 24.83 -20.85 -1.69
C THR A 321 25.60 -22.07 -1.16
N GLN A 322 26.57 -21.85 -0.26
CA GLN A 322 27.08 -22.94 0.60
C GLN A 322 26.16 -23.03 1.82
N LEU A 323 25.48 -24.17 1.95
CA LEU A 323 24.75 -24.55 3.16
C LEU A 323 25.74 -24.74 4.33
N PRO A 324 25.41 -24.31 5.56
CA PRO A 324 26.25 -24.56 6.73
C PRO A 324 26.24 -26.05 7.09
N ARG A 325 27.44 -26.64 7.23
CA ARG A 325 27.63 -27.99 7.77
C ARG A 325 27.26 -28.04 9.25
N ILE A 326 26.45 -29.01 9.62
CA ILE A 326 26.20 -29.42 11.01
C ILE A 326 27.46 -30.14 11.53
N PRO A 327 27.99 -29.83 12.73
CA PRO A 327 29.09 -30.60 13.31
C PRO A 327 28.55 -31.85 14.03
N GLU A 328 29.10 -33.01 13.67
CA GLU A 328 28.89 -34.29 14.35
C GLU A 328 29.48 -34.28 15.78
N GLN A 329 28.80 -34.97 16.71
CA GLN A 329 29.34 -35.26 18.04
C GLN A 329 30.38 -36.38 18.00
N GLY A 330 31.52 -36.15 18.66
CA GLY A 330 32.53 -37.18 18.89
C GLY A 330 33.49 -36.88 20.07
N LYS A 331 33.15 -37.44 21.24
CA LYS A 331 34.03 -37.94 22.33
C LYS A 331 35.04 -37.02 23.04
N SER A 332 34.70 -36.76 24.31
CA SER A 332 35.52 -36.94 25.53
C SER A 332 36.85 -36.18 25.70
N LYS A 333 36.90 -35.27 26.69
CA LYS A 333 37.91 -35.25 27.77
C LYS A 333 37.52 -34.29 28.91
N LYS A 334 37.75 -34.76 30.13
CA LYS A 334 37.54 -34.09 31.43
C LYS A 334 38.40 -32.83 31.56
N HIS A 335 37.90 -31.79 32.24
CA HIS A 335 38.64 -31.09 33.31
C HIS A 335 37.68 -30.30 34.22
N HIS A 336 37.91 -30.43 35.52
CA HIS A 336 37.30 -29.68 36.63
C HIS A 336 37.81 -28.24 36.67
N SER A 337 36.94 -27.27 36.99
CA SER A 337 36.89 -26.58 38.29
C SER A 337 35.99 -25.32 38.25
N GLN A 338 35.09 -25.21 39.24
CA GLN A 338 34.62 -24.05 40.03
C GLN A 338 34.44 -22.66 39.35
N GLN A 339 33.50 -21.77 39.68
CA GLN A 339 32.34 -21.68 40.58
C GLN A 339 31.89 -20.19 40.47
N SER A 340 30.59 -19.89 40.31
CA SER A 340 29.90 -18.75 40.96
C SER A 340 28.53 -18.49 40.33
N GLN A 341 27.51 -18.56 41.19
CA GLN A 341 26.09 -18.31 40.97
C GLN A 341 25.77 -16.85 40.59
N LYS A 342 24.67 -16.64 39.88
CA LYS A 342 23.48 -15.93 40.41
C LYS A 342 22.24 -16.19 39.55
N ASP A 343 21.15 -16.43 40.26
CA ASP A 343 19.82 -16.89 39.83
C ASP A 343 19.04 -15.91 38.95
N TYR A 344 18.14 -16.42 38.10
CA TYR A 344 16.69 -16.14 38.15
C TYR A 344 15.90 -17.08 37.21
N SER A 345 14.83 -17.67 37.76
CA SER A 345 13.87 -18.65 37.25
C SER A 345 13.06 -18.19 36.02
N SER A 346 13.09 -18.91 34.89
CA SER A 346 12.17 -19.96 34.40
C SER A 346 10.74 -19.55 34.00
N PHE A 347 10.45 -19.58 32.70
CA PHE A 347 9.15 -20.00 32.14
C PHE A 347 9.38 -20.80 30.84
N LEU A 348 8.80 -22.00 30.78
CA LEU A 348 8.90 -23.01 29.71
C LEU A 348 7.95 -22.73 28.53
N PRO A 349 8.32 -23.01 27.28
CA PRO A 349 7.35 -23.22 26.20
C PRO A 349 7.08 -24.71 25.95
N ARG A 350 5.79 -25.06 25.83
CA ARG A 350 5.27 -26.39 25.48
C ARG A 350 5.59 -26.73 24.01
N LYS A 351 6.07 -27.96 23.78
CA LYS A 351 6.25 -28.59 22.46
C LYS A 351 4.92 -29.15 21.94
N SER A 352 4.52 -28.81 20.72
CA SER A 352 3.61 -29.61 19.90
C SER A 352 4.39 -30.17 18.70
N LYS A 353 4.30 -31.50 18.52
CA LYS A 353 4.94 -32.25 17.43
C LYS A 353 4.03 -32.22 16.21
N ILE A 354 4.55 -31.84 15.05
CA ILE A 354 3.95 -32.16 13.74
C ILE A 354 4.99 -32.98 12.97
N LYS A 355 4.58 -34.15 12.50
CA LYS A 355 5.39 -35.08 11.68
C LYS A 355 5.36 -34.57 10.24
N THR A 356 6.53 -34.37 9.64
CA THR A 356 6.68 -34.12 8.20
C THR A 356 6.84 -35.47 7.50
N ALA A 357 5.99 -35.75 6.51
CA ALA A 357 6.19 -36.84 5.57
C ALA A 357 7.11 -36.33 4.45
N GLU A 358 8.21 -37.04 4.18
CA GLU A 358 9.02 -36.85 2.99
C GLU A 358 8.24 -37.39 1.78
N VAL A 359 7.92 -36.53 0.82
CA VAL A 359 7.51 -36.93 -0.53
C VAL A 359 8.63 -36.55 -1.46
N ASP A 360 9.22 -37.58 -2.04
CA ASP A 360 10.33 -37.55 -3.00
C ASP A 360 9.77 -37.13 -4.38
N CYS A 361 10.12 -35.93 -4.85
CA CYS A 361 9.74 -35.46 -6.18
C CYS A 361 11.01 -35.21 -7.01
N GLY A 362 11.36 -36.21 -7.83
CA GLY A 362 12.41 -36.13 -8.84
C GLY A 362 12.12 -35.04 -9.88
N LEU A 363 13.12 -34.21 -10.14
CA LEU A 363 13.15 -33.23 -11.22
C LEU A 363 13.20 -33.94 -12.59
N GLY A 364 12.03 -34.07 -13.22
CA GLY A 364 11.91 -34.38 -14.64
C GLY A 364 11.91 -33.11 -15.48
N THR A 365 13.00 -32.86 -16.20
CA THR A 365 13.08 -31.91 -17.32
C THR A 365 12.08 -32.29 -18.41
N ILE A 366 11.14 -31.40 -18.74
CA ILE A 366 10.32 -31.51 -19.96
C ILE A 366 10.78 -30.41 -20.92
N LYS A 367 11.22 -30.86 -22.11
CA LYS A 367 11.58 -30.05 -23.27
C LYS A 367 10.31 -29.58 -23.98
N GLU A 368 10.36 -28.37 -24.54
CA GLU A 368 9.48 -27.90 -25.61
C GLU A 368 9.53 -28.84 -26.82
N GLU A 369 8.37 -29.26 -27.32
CA GLU A 369 8.13 -29.48 -28.76
C GLU A 369 6.63 -29.30 -29.07
N GLY A 370 6.33 -28.44 -30.06
CA GLY A 370 5.34 -28.74 -31.11
C GLY A 370 3.88 -28.31 -30.93
N LEU A 371 3.50 -27.32 -31.77
CA LEU A 371 2.18 -26.90 -32.27
C LEU A 371 1.34 -25.93 -31.43
#